data_AF-A0A6N6Q1K6-F1
#
_entry.id   AF-A0A6N6Q1K6-F1
#
_cell.length_a   1.000
_cell.length_b   1.000
_cell.length_c   1.000
_cell.angle_alpha   90.00
_cell.angle_beta   90.00
_cell.angle_gamma   90.00
#
_symmetry.space_group_name_H-M   'P 1'
#
loop_
_entity.id
_entity.type
_entity.pdbx_description
1 polymer ?
#
loop_
_entity_poly.entity_id
_entity_poly.type
_entity_poly.pdbx_seq_one_letter_code
_entity_poly.pdbx_strand_id
1 'polypeptide(L)'
;MSQSDCCNSSKLAVYSVAIVGTFLIGYGLVRKMDADLRPPAVTAERTIDRQKVLQELRSSAVDQLEHYGWVDQTRGITRLPIARATEMQLKLGTSAAIRSNLLARLEKATVPIAKAPEKPSQFE
;
A
#
# COMPACT_ATOMS: atom_id res chain seq x y z
N MET A 1 12.53 62.78 18.21
CA MET A 1 11.57 61.66 18.12
C MET A 1 11.99 60.55 19.08
N SER A 2 11.73 60.64 20.40
CA SER A 2 12.16 59.55 21.31
C SER A 2 11.68 59.65 22.77
N GLN A 3 10.38 59.81 23.04
CA GLN A 3 9.90 59.60 24.42
C GLN A 3 8.49 58.99 24.52
N SER A 4 7.58 59.39 23.62
CA SER A 4 6.24 58.79 23.49
C SER A 4 6.29 57.32 23.03
N ASP A 5 7.20 57.01 22.09
CA ASP A 5 7.25 55.69 21.45
C ASP A 5 7.87 54.62 22.37
N CYS A 6 8.84 55.01 23.23
CA CYS A 6 9.41 54.11 24.24
C CYS A 6 8.40 53.74 25.33
N CYS A 7 7.56 54.68 25.77
CA CYS A 7 6.56 54.42 26.80
C CYS A 7 5.43 53.52 26.28
N ASN A 8 4.99 53.71 25.04
CA ASN A 8 3.98 52.86 24.43
C ASN A 8 4.52 51.46 24.07
N SER A 9 5.78 51.39 23.59
CA SER A 9 6.47 50.11 23.32
C SER A 9 6.65 49.27 24.59
N SER A 10 6.96 49.90 25.74
CA SER A 10 7.06 49.19 27.03
C SER A 10 5.71 48.58 27.46
N LYS A 11 4.60 49.30 27.28
CA LYS A 11 3.26 48.80 27.59
C LYS A 11 2.85 47.68 26.65
N LEU A 12 3.15 47.82 25.35
CA LEU A 12 2.91 46.77 24.35
C LEU A 12 3.74 45.52 24.64
N ALA A 13 4.98 45.66 25.11
CA ALA A 13 5.82 44.53 25.53
C ALA A 13 5.27 43.82 26.78
N VAL A 14 4.75 44.57 27.75
CA VAL A 14 4.12 43.98 28.94
C VAL A 14 2.82 43.25 28.56
N TYR A 15 1.99 43.85 27.69
CA TYR A 15 0.77 43.20 27.22
C TYR A 15 1.05 41.97 26.35
N SER A 16 2.07 42.00 25.48
CA SER A 16 2.43 40.84 24.67
C SER A 16 2.91 39.68 25.55
N VAL A 17 3.72 39.95 26.58
CA VAL A 17 4.17 38.93 27.55
C VAL A 17 2.98 38.37 28.34
N ALA A 18 2.04 39.21 28.78
CA ALA A 18 0.85 38.76 29.49
C ALA A 18 -0.05 37.87 28.60
N ILE A 19 -0.26 38.27 27.35
CA ILE A 19 -1.05 37.51 26.37
C ILE A 19 -0.36 36.16 26.09
N VAL A 20 0.94 36.16 25.78
CA VAL A 20 1.69 34.92 25.52
C VAL A 20 1.71 34.02 26.75
N GLY A 21 1.87 34.58 27.96
CA GLY A 21 1.83 33.83 29.21
C GLY A 21 0.48 33.15 29.44
N THR A 22 -0.63 33.85 29.25
CA THR A 22 -1.97 33.26 29.40
C THR A 22 -2.23 32.15 28.38
N PHE A 23 -1.83 32.33 27.11
CA PHE A 23 -1.93 31.29 26.09
C PHE A 23 -1.05 30.08 26.40
N LEU A 24 0.18 30.27 26.90
CA LEU A 24 1.08 29.17 27.29
C LEU A 24 0.52 28.36 28.45
N ILE A 25 -0.07 29.03 29.45
CA ILE A 25 -0.72 28.35 30.58
C ILE A 25 -1.93 27.54 30.09
N GLY A 26 -2.79 28.16 29.27
CA GLY A 26 -3.94 27.47 28.67
C GLY A 26 -3.54 26.27 27.82
N TYR A 27 -2.53 26.43 26.95
CA TYR A 27 -1.97 25.36 26.13
C TYR A 27 -1.42 24.22 26.99
N GLY A 28 -0.65 24.53 28.04
CA GLY A 28 -0.11 23.54 28.97
C GLY A 28 -1.19 22.74 29.67
N LEU A 29 -2.26 23.41 30.12
CA LEU A 29 -3.40 22.76 30.78
C LEU A 29 -4.14 21.82 29.82
N VAL A 30 -4.45 22.30 28.60
CA VAL A 30 -5.11 21.49 27.57
C VAL A 30 -4.26 20.29 27.20
N ARG A 31 -2.93 20.46 27.03
CA ARG A 31 -2.03 19.35 26.70
C ARG A 31 -1.96 18.30 27.80
N LYS A 32 -2.01 18.73 29.07
CA LYS A 32 -2.06 17.82 30.21
C LYS A 32 -3.38 17.06 30.24
N MET A 33 -4.50 17.76 30.11
CA MET A 33 -5.82 17.15 30.03
C MET A 33 -5.92 16.18 28.85
N ASP A 34 -5.43 16.55 27.67
CA ASP A 34 -5.41 15.69 26.50
C ASP A 34 -4.55 14.43 26.71
N ALA A 35 -3.42 14.54 27.41
CA ALA A 35 -2.62 13.37 27.77
C ALA A 35 -3.34 12.43 28.75
N ASP A 36 -4.05 12.99 29.74
CA ASP A 36 -4.72 12.22 30.80
C ASP A 36 -6.09 11.66 30.35
N LEU A 37 -6.81 12.37 29.47
CA LEU A 37 -8.15 11.99 28.99
C LEU A 37 -8.12 11.25 27.64
N ARG A 38 -6.98 11.19 26.94
CA ARG A 38 -6.87 10.36 25.74
C ARG A 38 -7.04 8.90 26.16
N PRO A 39 -8.11 8.21 25.70
CA PRO A 39 -8.25 6.81 25.98
C PRO A 39 -7.01 6.09 25.42
N PRO A 40 -6.46 5.09 26.14
CA PRO A 40 -5.37 4.28 25.60
C PRO A 40 -5.83 3.78 24.23
N ALA A 41 -5.03 4.03 23.21
CA ALA A 41 -5.40 3.66 21.85
C ALA A 41 -5.66 2.15 21.84
N VAL A 42 -6.95 1.76 21.80
CA VAL A 42 -7.44 0.37 21.81
C VAL A 42 -6.80 -0.45 20.66
N THR A 43 -6.20 0.25 19.70
CA THR A 43 -5.48 -0.30 18.56
C THR A 43 -3.96 -0.36 18.70
N ALA A 44 -3.33 0.30 19.67
CA ALA A 44 -1.86 0.35 19.77
C ALA A 44 -1.25 -1.04 19.94
N GLU A 45 -1.74 -1.83 20.89
CA GLU A 45 -1.29 -3.21 21.09
C GLU A 45 -1.59 -4.09 19.85
N ARG A 46 -2.80 -3.95 19.28
CA ARG A 46 -3.19 -4.67 18.07
C ARG A 46 -2.37 -4.27 16.84
N THR A 47 -1.87 -3.04 16.76
CA THR A 47 -1.00 -2.60 15.66
C THR A 47 0.38 -3.20 15.77
N ILE A 48 0.91 -3.37 16.99
CA ILE A 48 2.18 -4.07 17.21
C ILE A 48 2.02 -5.54 16.83
N ASP A 49 0.92 -6.19 17.23
CA ASP A 49 0.67 -7.60 16.88
C ASP A 49 0.53 -7.79 15.37
N ARG A 50 -0.21 -6.91 14.68
CA ARG A 50 -0.31 -6.95 13.21
C ARG A 50 1.03 -6.74 12.53
N GLN A 51 1.87 -5.85 13.05
CA GLN A 51 3.20 -5.62 12.48
C GLN A 51 4.09 -6.86 12.59
N LYS A 52 4.06 -7.55 13.74
CA LYS A 52 4.79 -8.81 13.94
C LYS A 52 4.31 -9.90 12.98
N VAL A 53 2.98 -10.10 12.88
CA VAL A 53 2.39 -11.08 11.95
C VAL A 53 2.74 -10.74 10.50
N LEU A 54 2.69 -9.47 10.11
CA LEU A 54 3.08 -9.05 8.76
C LEU A 54 4.57 -9.29 8.47
N GLN A 55 5.44 -9.10 9.46
CA GLN A 55 6.88 -9.38 9.31
C GLN A 55 7.14 -10.88 9.15
N GLU A 56 6.48 -11.71 9.96
CA GLU A 56 6.58 -13.17 9.85
C GLU A 56 6.06 -13.66 8.49
N LEU A 57 4.89 -13.19 8.06
CA LEU A 57 4.34 -13.50 6.74
C LEU A 57 5.30 -13.08 5.61
N ARG A 58 5.87 -11.87 5.68
CA ARG A 58 6.86 -11.42 4.69
C ARG A 58 8.10 -12.28 4.69
N SER A 59 8.64 -12.66 5.84
CA SER A 59 9.82 -13.54 5.91
C SER A 59 9.53 -14.91 5.28
N SER A 60 8.38 -15.52 5.60
CA SER A 60 7.95 -16.79 5.01
C SER A 60 7.71 -16.68 3.50
N ALA A 61 7.20 -15.53 3.04
CA ALA A 61 6.96 -15.27 1.63
C ALA A 61 8.27 -15.10 0.86
N VAL A 62 9.24 -14.37 1.41
CA VAL A 62 10.57 -14.19 0.80
C VAL A 62 11.26 -15.55 0.62
N ASP A 63 11.28 -16.38 1.66
CA ASP A 63 11.86 -17.72 1.58
C ASP A 63 11.21 -18.56 0.47
N GLN A 64 9.90 -18.48 0.40
CA GLN A 64 9.08 -19.13 -0.61
C GLN A 64 9.26 -18.57 -2.03
N LEU A 65 9.65 -17.31 -2.22
CA LEU A 65 9.77 -16.66 -3.52
C LEU A 65 11.19 -16.77 -4.09
N GLU A 66 12.18 -16.87 -3.22
CA GLU A 66 13.60 -16.89 -3.57
C GLU A 66 14.19 -18.30 -3.63
N HIS A 67 13.60 -19.27 -2.92
CA HIS A 67 14.12 -20.63 -2.85
C HIS A 67 13.22 -21.65 -3.55
N TYR A 68 13.85 -22.75 -3.96
CA TYR A 68 13.15 -23.92 -4.46
C TYR A 68 12.49 -24.66 -3.31
N GLY A 69 11.26 -25.09 -3.51
CA GLY A 69 10.52 -25.86 -2.51
C GLY A 69 9.50 -26.77 -3.17
N TRP A 70 9.10 -27.84 -2.48
CA TRP A 70 8.03 -28.70 -2.95
C TRP A 70 6.67 -28.11 -2.56
N VAL A 71 5.75 -28.03 -3.52
CA VAL A 71 4.35 -27.66 -3.24
C VAL A 71 3.53 -28.93 -3.03
N ASP A 72 3.71 -29.92 -3.89
CA ASP A 72 3.07 -31.23 -3.77
C ASP A 72 4.03 -32.31 -4.32
N GLN A 73 4.64 -33.07 -3.41
CA GLN A 73 5.58 -34.12 -3.76
C GLN A 73 4.90 -35.29 -4.50
N THR A 74 3.65 -35.58 -4.18
CA THR A 74 2.92 -36.71 -4.78
C THR A 74 2.61 -36.46 -6.25
N ARG A 75 2.39 -35.19 -6.62
CA ARG A 75 2.15 -34.74 -7.99
C ARG A 75 3.41 -34.23 -8.69
N GLY A 76 4.57 -34.25 -8.01
CA GLY A 76 5.83 -33.74 -8.56
C GLY A 76 5.84 -32.22 -8.78
N ILE A 77 5.01 -31.45 -8.08
CA ILE A 77 4.89 -30.00 -8.28
C ILE A 77 5.90 -29.28 -7.37
N THR A 78 6.90 -28.66 -7.99
CA THR A 78 7.89 -27.81 -7.32
C THR A 78 7.60 -26.33 -7.55
N ARG A 79 7.89 -25.53 -6.53
CA ARG A 79 7.96 -24.08 -6.63
C ARG A 79 9.30 -23.65 -7.23
N LEU A 80 9.23 -22.73 -8.18
CA LEU A 80 10.39 -22.13 -8.82
C LEU A 80 10.63 -20.71 -8.26
N PRO A 81 11.87 -20.31 -7.97
CA PRO A 81 12.21 -18.93 -7.66
C PRO A 81 11.85 -17.99 -8.79
N ILE A 82 11.42 -16.78 -8.42
CA ILE A 82 10.96 -15.77 -9.39
C ILE A 82 12.08 -15.42 -10.37
N ALA A 83 13.32 -15.22 -9.89
CA ALA A 83 14.46 -14.89 -10.74
C ALA A 83 14.69 -15.95 -11.84
N ARG A 84 14.54 -17.23 -11.51
CA ARG A 84 14.69 -18.28 -12.51
C ARG A 84 13.51 -18.34 -13.47
N ALA A 85 12.30 -18.13 -12.95
CA ALA A 85 11.10 -18.10 -13.78
C ALA A 85 11.17 -16.97 -14.82
N THR A 86 11.64 -15.78 -14.43
CA THR A 86 11.80 -14.63 -15.34
C THR A 86 12.89 -14.89 -16.39
N GLU A 87 14.03 -15.45 -16.02
CA GLU A 87 15.05 -15.88 -16.98
C GLU A 87 14.51 -16.89 -18.00
N MET A 88 13.76 -17.89 -17.52
CA MET A 88 13.14 -18.88 -18.39
C MET A 88 12.14 -18.21 -19.34
N GLN A 89 11.35 -17.26 -18.84
CA GLN A 89 10.40 -16.53 -19.67
C GLN A 89 11.08 -15.67 -20.74
N LEU A 90 12.22 -15.03 -20.44
CA LEU A 90 12.98 -14.28 -21.44
C LEU A 90 13.55 -15.20 -22.53
N LYS A 91 14.09 -16.36 -22.14
CA LYS A 91 14.57 -17.38 -23.09
C LYS A 91 13.45 -17.94 -23.96
N LEU A 92 12.31 -18.22 -23.37
CA LEU A 92 11.15 -18.80 -24.05
C LEU A 92 10.42 -17.79 -24.93
N GLY A 93 10.22 -16.56 -24.45
CA GLY A 93 9.52 -15.48 -25.18
C GLY A 93 10.26 -14.98 -26.42
N THR A 94 11.57 -15.22 -26.49
CA THR A 94 12.38 -14.93 -27.69
C THR A 94 12.36 -16.04 -28.73
N SER A 95 11.88 -17.25 -28.37
CA SER A 95 11.83 -18.38 -29.29
C SER A 95 10.78 -18.20 -30.39
N ALA A 96 11.13 -18.55 -31.62
CA ALA A 96 10.22 -18.49 -32.76
C ALA A 96 9.01 -19.44 -32.60
N ALA A 97 9.23 -20.61 -31.98
CA ALA A 97 8.18 -21.61 -31.76
C ALA A 97 7.04 -21.07 -30.88
N ILE A 98 7.35 -20.40 -29.76
CA ILE A 98 6.32 -19.85 -28.88
C ILE A 98 5.53 -18.73 -29.57
N ARG A 99 6.23 -17.83 -30.27
CA ARG A 99 5.56 -16.75 -31.03
C ARG A 99 4.58 -17.31 -32.07
N SER A 100 4.99 -18.33 -32.82
CA SER A 100 4.11 -18.98 -33.81
C SER A 100 2.87 -19.63 -33.17
N ASN A 101 3.03 -20.28 -32.01
CA ASN A 101 1.91 -20.88 -31.29
C ASN A 101 0.95 -19.81 -30.72
N LEU A 102 1.50 -18.70 -30.20
CA LEU A 102 0.71 -17.57 -29.72
C LEU A 102 -0.07 -16.91 -30.85
N LEU A 103 0.54 -16.71 -32.03
CA LEU A 103 -0.15 -16.20 -33.21
C LEU A 103 -1.27 -17.14 -33.65
N ALA A 104 -1.02 -18.45 -33.71
CA ALA A 104 -2.04 -19.43 -34.06
C ALA A 104 -3.22 -19.46 -33.07
N ARG A 105 -2.97 -19.21 -31.78
CA ARG A 105 -4.04 -19.08 -30.76
C ARG A 105 -4.76 -17.75 -30.86
N LEU A 106 -4.02 -16.68 -31.16
CA LEU A 106 -4.57 -15.35 -31.36
C LEU A 106 -5.52 -15.36 -32.56
N GLU A 107 -5.09 -15.88 -33.71
CA GLU A 107 -5.92 -16.04 -34.92
C GLU A 107 -7.21 -16.81 -34.63
N LYS A 108 -7.16 -17.89 -33.84
CA LYS A 108 -8.35 -18.63 -33.41
C LYS A 108 -9.29 -17.82 -32.51
N ALA A 109 -8.73 -16.95 -31.67
CA ALA A 109 -9.49 -16.12 -30.73
C ALA A 109 -10.03 -14.82 -31.37
N THR A 110 -9.37 -14.30 -32.40
CA THR A 110 -9.81 -13.12 -33.17
C THR A 110 -10.74 -13.46 -34.32
N VAL A 111 -11.02 -14.75 -34.58
CA VAL A 111 -12.16 -15.10 -35.45
C VAL A 111 -13.40 -14.43 -34.83
N PRO A 112 -14.05 -13.48 -35.52
CA PRO A 112 -15.24 -12.85 -35.00
C PRO A 112 -16.24 -13.97 -34.75
N ILE A 113 -16.76 -14.04 -33.51
CA ILE A 113 -17.85 -14.94 -33.16
C ILE A 113 -18.93 -14.68 -34.21
N ALA A 114 -19.14 -15.64 -35.11
CA ALA A 114 -20.18 -15.54 -36.11
C ALA A 114 -21.45 -15.18 -35.36
N LYS A 115 -22.09 -14.06 -35.75
CA LYS A 115 -23.37 -13.62 -35.17
C LYS A 115 -24.23 -14.88 -35.02
N ALA A 116 -24.68 -15.14 -33.79
CA ALA A 116 -25.55 -16.26 -33.50
C ALA A 116 -26.64 -16.29 -34.59
N PRO A 117 -26.90 -17.44 -35.23
CA PRO A 117 -27.93 -17.50 -36.26
C PRO A 117 -29.21 -16.96 -35.62
N GLU A 118 -29.74 -15.86 -36.19
CA GLU A 118 -31.05 -15.35 -35.81
C GLU A 118 -32.00 -16.52 -35.96
N LYS A 119 -32.48 -17.02 -34.82
CA LYS A 119 -33.52 -18.05 -34.79
C LYS A 119 -34.66 -17.49 -35.63
N PRO A 120 -35.05 -18.11 -36.75
CA PRO A 120 -36.15 -17.57 -37.55
C PRO A 120 -37.36 -17.44 -36.64
N SER A 121 -37.89 -16.22 -36.55
CA SER A 121 -39.05 -15.93 -35.72
C SER A 121 -40.21 -16.82 -36.21
N GLN A 122 -40.96 -17.41 -35.30
CA GLN A 122 -42.04 -18.35 -35.63
C GLN A 122 -43.32 -17.67 -36.17
N PHE A 123 -43.21 -16.42 -36.64
CA PHE A 123 -44.34 -15.56 -36.99
C PHE A 123 -44.15 -14.85 -38.34
N GLU A 124 -43.64 -15.56 -39.35
CA GLU A 124 -43.95 -15.28 -40.77
C GLU A 124 -44.82 -16.40 -41.33
#